data_AF-A0A6M2D477-F1
#
_entry.id   AF-A0A6M2D477-F1
#
_cell.length_a   1.000
_cell.length_b   1.000
_cell.length_c   1.000
_cell.angle_alpha   90.00
_cell.angle_beta   90.00
_cell.angle_gamma   90.00
#
_symmetry.space_group_name_H-M   'P 1'
#
loop_
_entity.id
_entity.type
_entity.pdbx_description
1 polymer ?
#
loop_
_entity_poly.entity_id
_entity_poly.type
_entity_poly.pdbx_seq_one_letter_code
_entity_poly.pdbx_strand_id
1 'polypeptide(L)'
;SDPRVYSAQLLQLGLWETCFRSFADPRDLNMEKYYVGCRWIFAYEYNTLRDFIEIPFFVAVQVFFTIGFTLLLLACVLLLAMHICLPSARTLQLLKIVIALLVASAVCNTIAVITFGARGDGRDWMPDPDHNFLSWSFALGVIGAFCTYVAAVLFAVDSRRMARKLNEQEHQQQAFGMNPTHTMGVPPQTRA
;
A
#
# COMPACT_ATOMS: atom_id res chain seq x y z
N SER A 1 25.90 -31.87 8.11
CA SER A 1 25.56 -30.45 8.28
C SER A 1 26.53 -29.64 7.45
N ASP A 2 26.05 -28.86 6.48
CA ASP A 2 26.93 -28.12 5.54
C ASP A 2 27.58 -26.92 6.25
N PRO A 3 28.92 -26.79 6.27
CA PRO A 3 29.63 -25.67 6.92
C PRO A 3 29.19 -24.29 6.43
N ARG A 4 28.71 -24.19 5.18
CA ARG A 4 28.24 -22.94 4.57
C ARG A 4 27.06 -22.31 5.30
N VAL A 5 26.21 -23.13 5.93
CA VAL A 5 25.03 -22.66 6.71
C VAL A 5 25.45 -22.04 8.05
N TYR A 6 26.66 -22.36 8.56
CA TYR A 6 27.16 -21.82 9.83
C TYR A 6 27.94 -20.52 9.70
N SER A 7 28.42 -20.18 8.50
CA SER A 7 29.28 -19.01 8.26
C SER A 7 28.56 -17.75 7.77
N ALA A 8 27.26 -17.81 7.50
CA ALA A 8 26.49 -16.64 7.05
C ALA A 8 26.45 -15.55 8.13
N GLN A 9 26.97 -14.37 7.79
CA GLN A 9 27.04 -13.18 8.64
C GLN A 9 25.70 -12.42 8.66
N LEU A 10 24.97 -12.41 7.54
CA LEU A 10 23.57 -11.95 7.49
C LEU A 10 22.62 -13.14 7.68
N LEU A 11 21.73 -13.04 8.66
CA LEU A 11 20.69 -14.05 8.91
C LEU A 11 19.36 -13.68 8.25
N GLN A 12 18.94 -12.43 8.43
CA GLN A 12 17.65 -11.97 7.93
C GLN A 12 17.69 -10.47 7.71
N LEU A 13 17.11 -10.03 6.60
CA LEU A 13 16.88 -8.63 6.30
C LEU A 13 15.38 -8.37 6.20
N GLY A 14 14.86 -7.53 7.09
CA GLY A 14 13.56 -6.90 6.97
C GLY A 14 13.68 -5.46 6.50
N LEU A 15 12.53 -4.81 6.28
CA LEU A 15 12.51 -3.41 5.86
C LEU A 15 13.11 -2.46 6.93
N TRP A 16 12.89 -2.78 8.21
CA TRP A 16 13.27 -1.94 9.35
C TRP A 16 14.09 -2.68 10.41
N GLU A 17 14.25 -3.99 10.29
CA GLU A 17 14.98 -4.83 11.24
C GLU A 17 15.97 -5.70 10.48
N THR A 18 17.21 -5.75 10.95
CA THR A 18 18.27 -6.58 10.37
C THR A 18 18.81 -7.53 11.43
N CYS A 19 19.08 -8.77 11.05
CA CYS A 19 19.62 -9.80 11.94
C CYS A 19 21.00 -10.23 11.44
N PHE A 20 22.02 -10.03 12.27
CA PHE A 20 23.39 -10.45 11.99
C PHE A 20 23.86 -11.56 12.93
N ARG A 21 24.80 -12.38 12.46
CA ARG A 21 25.53 -13.37 13.24
C ARG A 21 27.02 -13.04 13.20
N SER A 22 27.47 -12.27 14.18
CA SER A 22 28.89 -11.92 14.35
C SER A 22 29.47 -11.18 13.14
N PHE A 23 28.69 -10.25 12.59
CA PHE A 23 29.13 -9.41 11.48
C PHE A 23 30.06 -8.31 11.99
N ALA A 24 31.23 -8.14 11.36
CA ALA A 24 32.11 -7.00 11.61
C ALA A 24 31.93 -5.98 10.47
N ASP A 25 31.90 -4.68 10.80
CA ASP A 25 31.82 -3.64 9.78
C ASP A 25 33.05 -3.72 8.87
N PRO A 26 32.90 -3.83 7.53
CA PRO A 26 34.04 -3.85 6.60
C PRO A 26 34.96 -2.61 6.71
N ARG A 27 34.47 -1.51 7.27
CA ARG A 27 35.22 -0.28 7.50
C ARG A 27 36.01 -0.30 8.82
N ASP A 28 35.68 -1.20 9.74
CA ASP A 28 36.40 -1.39 11.00
C ASP A 28 37.57 -2.39 10.79
N LEU A 29 38.71 -1.86 10.35
CA LEU A 29 39.92 -2.65 10.07
C LEU A 29 40.49 -3.36 11.32
N ASN A 30 40.17 -2.86 12.52
CA ASN A 30 40.61 -3.42 13.79
C ASN A 30 39.66 -4.51 14.33
N MET A 31 38.49 -4.68 13.70
CA MET A 31 37.43 -5.62 14.11
C MET A 31 37.08 -5.50 15.60
N GLU A 32 36.95 -4.26 16.10
CA GLU A 32 36.71 -3.97 17.51
C GLU A 32 35.27 -4.30 17.92
N LYS A 33 34.33 -4.28 16.95
CA LYS A 33 32.90 -4.49 17.21
C LYS A 33 32.27 -5.53 16.29
N TYR A 34 31.57 -6.49 16.92
CA TYR A 34 30.76 -7.49 16.24
C TYR A 34 29.27 -7.26 16.49
N TYR A 35 28.48 -7.32 15.43
CA TYR A 35 27.04 -7.19 15.44
C TYR A 35 26.38 -8.57 15.51
N VAL A 36 25.57 -8.78 16.56
CA VAL A 36 24.88 -10.05 16.83
C VAL A 36 23.42 -9.79 17.18
N GLY A 37 22.54 -10.62 16.63
CA GLY A 37 21.11 -10.61 16.89
C GLY A 37 20.34 -9.71 15.93
N CYS A 38 19.02 -9.65 16.15
CA CYS A 38 18.09 -8.83 15.40
C CYS A 38 17.90 -7.48 16.08
N ARG A 39 18.07 -6.40 15.33
CA ARG A 39 17.86 -5.06 15.86
C ARG A 39 17.22 -4.19 14.79
N TRP A 40 16.50 -3.18 15.27
CA TRP A 40 15.96 -2.13 14.43
C TRP A 40 17.09 -1.29 13.82
N ILE A 41 16.91 -0.86 12.57
CA ILE A 41 17.98 -0.18 11.79
C ILE A 41 18.48 1.09 12.48
N PHE A 42 17.59 1.87 13.13
CA PHE A 42 17.98 3.09 13.85
C PHE A 42 18.29 2.84 15.34
N ALA A 43 18.57 1.61 15.74
CA ALA A 43 19.06 1.32 17.08
C ALA A 43 20.44 1.97 17.29
N TYR A 44 20.70 2.46 18.50
CA TYR A 44 21.94 3.16 18.84
C TYR A 44 23.20 2.33 18.49
N GLU A 45 23.14 1.02 18.67
CA GLU A 45 24.27 0.14 18.39
C GLU A 45 24.66 0.16 16.91
N TYR A 46 23.70 0.35 16.00
CA TYR A 46 23.90 0.39 14.56
C TYR A 46 24.31 1.76 14.02
N ASN A 47 24.45 2.80 14.85
CA ASN A 47 24.83 4.15 14.37
C ASN A 47 26.05 4.16 13.44
N THR A 48 27.11 3.41 13.78
CA THR A 48 28.30 3.29 12.93
C THR A 48 28.03 2.50 11.66
N LEU A 49 27.22 1.43 11.75
CA LEU A 49 26.90 0.52 10.64
C LEU A 49 25.81 1.07 9.71
N ARG A 50 25.09 2.11 10.14
CA ARG A 50 23.88 2.62 9.50
C ARG A 50 24.10 3.02 8.05
N ASP A 51 25.19 3.73 7.76
CA ASP A 51 25.52 4.16 6.39
C ASP A 51 25.78 2.98 5.43
N PHE A 52 26.18 1.83 5.95
CA PHE A 52 26.34 0.61 5.16
C PHE A 52 24.99 -0.05 4.84
N ILE A 53 24.04 -0.03 5.77
CA ILE A 53 22.70 -0.62 5.57
C ILE A 53 21.81 0.30 4.72
N GLU A 54 21.91 1.62 4.93
CA GLU A 54 21.06 2.66 4.31
C GLU A 54 21.57 3.10 2.93
N ILE A 55 21.84 2.14 2.07
CA ILE A 55 22.24 2.41 0.69
C ILE A 55 21.03 3.01 -0.07
N PRO A 56 21.23 3.99 -0.98
CA PRO A 56 20.13 4.78 -1.56
C PRO A 56 18.98 3.98 -2.17
N PHE A 57 19.26 2.84 -2.81
CA PHE A 57 18.20 2.01 -3.39
C PHE A 57 17.32 1.37 -2.31
N PHE A 58 17.90 0.94 -1.19
CA PHE A 58 17.17 0.31 -0.09
C PHE A 58 16.33 1.35 0.66
N VAL A 59 16.87 2.55 0.86
CA VAL A 59 16.11 3.70 1.39
C VAL A 59 14.92 4.02 0.48
N ALA A 60 15.09 3.98 -0.84
CA ALA A 60 13.97 4.17 -1.76
C ALA A 60 12.90 3.08 -1.59
N VAL A 61 13.29 1.80 -1.45
CA VAL A 61 12.36 0.69 -1.16
C VAL A 61 11.60 0.95 0.14
N GLN A 62 12.28 1.34 1.22
CA GLN A 62 11.67 1.69 2.51
C GLN A 62 10.63 2.79 2.36
N VAL A 63 10.98 3.89 1.69
CA VAL A 63 10.08 5.04 1.52
C VAL A 63 8.87 4.67 0.67
N PHE A 64 9.07 4.09 -0.51
CA PHE A 64 7.96 3.75 -1.41
C PHE A 64 7.03 2.70 -0.81
N PHE A 65 7.57 1.67 -0.15
CA PHE A 65 6.74 0.65 0.48
C PHE A 65 5.96 1.22 1.67
N THR A 66 6.57 2.10 2.48
CA THR A 66 5.89 2.73 3.63
C THR A 66 4.79 3.68 3.16
N ILE A 67 5.04 4.50 2.14
CA ILE A 67 4.00 5.35 1.53
C ILE A 67 2.89 4.48 0.93
N GLY A 68 3.23 3.44 0.16
CA GLY A 68 2.22 2.59 -0.46
C GLY A 68 1.37 1.84 0.58
N PHE A 69 1.99 1.29 1.62
CA PHE A 69 1.29 0.62 2.72
C PHE A 69 0.38 1.57 3.51
N THR A 70 0.84 2.79 3.81
CA THR A 70 0.01 3.78 4.53
C THR A 70 -1.17 4.26 3.69
N LEU A 71 -1.00 4.47 2.39
CA LEU A 71 -2.10 4.81 1.47
C LEU A 71 -3.13 3.67 1.38
N LEU A 72 -2.69 2.41 1.37
CA LEU A 72 -3.58 1.24 1.43
C LEU A 72 -4.37 1.22 2.74
N LEU A 73 -3.70 1.43 3.88
CA LEU A 73 -4.36 1.46 5.19
C LEU A 73 -5.40 2.57 5.26
N LEU A 74 -5.08 3.77 4.74
CA LEU A 74 -6.02 4.89 4.66
C LEU A 74 -7.23 4.53 3.78
N ALA A 75 -7.03 3.90 2.63
CA ALA A 75 -8.11 3.43 1.77
C ALA A 75 -9.03 2.44 2.50
N CYS A 76 -8.47 1.48 3.24
CA CYS A 76 -9.24 0.55 4.07
C CYS A 76 -10.05 1.25 5.15
N VAL A 77 -9.45 2.19 5.89
CA VAL A 77 -10.15 2.97 6.92
C VAL A 77 -11.30 3.79 6.31
N LEU A 78 -11.08 4.43 5.17
CA LEU A 78 -12.12 5.18 4.47
C LEU A 78 -13.26 4.26 3.98
N LEU A 79 -12.95 3.08 3.45
CA LEU A 79 -13.96 2.09 3.07
C LEU A 79 -14.80 1.62 4.27
N LEU A 80 -14.17 1.36 5.41
CA LEU A 80 -14.89 0.99 6.63
C LEU A 80 -15.77 2.14 7.13
N ALA A 81 -15.25 3.36 7.18
CA ALA A 81 -16.00 4.55 7.57
C ALA A 81 -17.22 4.78 6.65
N MET A 82 -17.04 4.54 5.34
CA MET A 82 -18.10 4.60 4.34
C MET A 82 -19.25 3.65 4.63
N HIS A 83 -18.96 2.44 5.10
CA HIS A 83 -19.98 1.43 5.41
C HIS A 83 -20.68 1.62 6.76
N ILE A 84 -20.00 2.24 7.74
CA ILE A 84 -20.50 2.33 9.12
C ILE A 84 -21.13 3.70 9.41
N CYS A 85 -20.52 4.78 8.93
CA CYS A 85 -20.75 6.12 9.48
C CYS A 85 -21.37 7.13 8.51
N LEU A 86 -21.30 6.92 7.18
CA LEU A 86 -21.51 7.99 6.21
C LEU A 86 -22.84 7.87 5.44
N PRO A 87 -23.67 8.94 5.41
CA PRO A 87 -24.88 8.98 4.60
C PRO A 87 -24.56 9.04 3.09
N SER A 88 -25.46 8.46 2.29
CA SER A 88 -25.26 8.11 0.86
C SER A 88 -24.91 9.27 -0.09
N ALA A 89 -25.14 10.52 0.31
CA ALA A 89 -25.02 11.69 -0.55
C ALA A 89 -23.60 11.96 -1.08
N ARG A 90 -22.55 11.54 -0.35
CA ARG A 90 -21.13 11.72 -0.77
C ARG A 90 -20.42 10.43 -1.16
N THR A 91 -21.17 9.33 -1.27
CA THR A 91 -20.60 8.00 -1.48
C THR A 91 -19.77 7.90 -2.75
N LEU A 92 -20.25 8.48 -3.85
CA LEU A 92 -19.54 8.43 -5.13
C LEU A 92 -18.22 9.20 -5.12
N GLN A 93 -18.18 10.36 -4.43
CA GLN A 93 -16.95 11.17 -4.32
C GLN A 93 -15.91 10.45 -3.47
N LEU A 94 -16.30 9.90 -2.32
CA LEU A 94 -15.41 9.17 -1.43
C LEU A 94 -14.89 7.88 -2.08
N LEU A 95 -15.73 7.17 -2.84
CA LEU A 95 -15.30 6.00 -3.60
C LEU A 95 -14.23 6.34 -4.65
N LYS A 96 -14.35 7.50 -5.34
CA LYS A 96 -13.30 7.98 -6.26
C LYS A 96 -11.97 8.26 -5.54
N ILE A 97 -12.03 8.81 -4.33
CA ILE A 97 -10.83 9.04 -3.50
C ILE A 97 -10.20 7.71 -3.11
N VAL A 98 -10.98 6.72 -2.68
CA VAL A 98 -10.48 5.37 -2.37
C VAL A 98 -9.78 4.76 -3.58
N ILE A 99 -10.37 4.83 -4.77
CA ILE A 99 -9.75 4.32 -6.00
C ILE A 99 -8.40 5.01 -6.25
N ALA A 100 -8.35 6.34 -6.10
CA ALA A 100 -7.10 7.09 -6.29
C ALA A 100 -6.01 6.67 -5.28
N LEU A 101 -6.38 6.47 -4.01
CA LEU A 101 -5.48 5.99 -2.97
C LEU A 101 -4.96 4.57 -3.26
N LEU A 102 -5.83 3.66 -3.72
CA LEU A 102 -5.44 2.29 -4.07
C LEU A 102 -4.50 2.27 -5.28
N VAL A 103 -4.75 3.08 -6.31
CA VAL A 103 -3.85 3.19 -7.47
C VAL A 103 -2.49 3.75 -7.04
N ALA A 104 -2.47 4.84 -6.27
CA ALA A 104 -1.22 5.42 -5.76
C ALA A 104 -0.44 4.43 -4.90
N SER A 105 -1.14 3.72 -4.00
CA SER A 105 -0.57 2.64 -3.18
C SER A 105 0.05 1.53 -4.03
N ALA A 106 -0.69 1.02 -5.03
CA ALA A 106 -0.23 -0.05 -5.90
C ALA A 106 1.01 0.37 -6.69
N VAL A 107 1.05 1.59 -7.24
CA VAL A 107 2.22 2.13 -7.95
C VAL A 107 3.43 2.22 -7.02
N CYS A 108 3.28 2.81 -5.83
CA CYS A 108 4.38 2.93 -4.86
C CYS A 108 4.91 1.55 -4.44
N ASN A 109 4.02 0.61 -4.09
CA ASN A 109 4.43 -0.75 -3.71
C ASN A 109 5.12 -1.48 -4.87
N THR A 110 4.65 -1.27 -6.11
CA THR A 110 5.26 -1.85 -7.31
C THR A 110 6.68 -1.34 -7.51
N ILE A 111 6.90 -0.02 -7.37
CA ILE A 111 8.23 0.59 -7.45
C ILE A 111 9.16 -0.02 -6.38
N ALA A 112 8.67 -0.18 -5.15
CA ALA A 112 9.45 -0.77 -4.07
C ALA A 112 9.84 -2.23 -4.36
N VAL A 113 8.90 -3.09 -4.75
CA VAL A 113 9.19 -4.51 -5.02
C VAL A 113 10.07 -4.70 -6.26
N ILE A 114 9.91 -3.88 -7.30
CA ILE A 114 10.78 -3.94 -8.48
C ILE A 114 12.19 -3.46 -8.13
N THR A 115 12.32 -2.36 -7.38
CA THR A 115 13.63 -1.83 -6.98
C THR A 115 14.38 -2.83 -6.12
N PHE A 116 13.72 -3.43 -5.13
CA PHE A 116 14.31 -4.48 -4.30
C PHE A 116 14.58 -5.76 -5.10
N GLY A 117 13.67 -6.17 -5.99
CA GLY A 117 13.88 -7.35 -6.83
C GLY A 117 15.04 -7.20 -7.81
N ALA A 118 15.31 -5.98 -8.30
CA ALA A 118 16.38 -5.71 -9.25
C ALA A 118 17.77 -5.51 -8.60
N ARG A 119 17.81 -4.99 -7.38
CA ARG A 119 19.07 -4.62 -6.68
C ARG A 119 19.36 -5.47 -5.44
N GLY A 120 18.36 -6.10 -4.86
CA GLY A 120 18.46 -6.81 -3.59
C GLY A 120 19.38 -8.04 -3.64
N ASP A 121 19.57 -8.64 -4.81
CA ASP A 121 20.52 -9.74 -5.05
C ASP A 121 21.93 -9.25 -5.48
N GLY A 122 22.19 -7.95 -5.39
CA GLY A 122 23.50 -7.38 -5.69
C GLY A 122 24.59 -7.95 -4.77
N ARG A 123 25.78 -8.21 -5.32
CA ARG A 123 26.95 -8.69 -4.55
C ARG A 123 27.69 -7.56 -3.81
N ASP A 124 27.26 -6.33 -4.01
CA ASP A 124 27.98 -5.11 -3.66
C ASP A 124 27.45 -4.39 -2.40
N TRP A 125 26.36 -4.87 -1.80
CA TRP A 125 25.65 -4.12 -0.76
C TRP A 125 25.45 -4.87 0.57
N MET A 126 25.48 -6.20 0.57
CA MET A 126 25.22 -7.02 1.76
C MET A 126 26.14 -8.26 1.78
N PRO A 127 26.66 -8.70 2.95
CA PRO A 127 27.52 -9.87 3.06
C PRO A 127 26.81 -11.16 2.65
N ASP A 128 27.61 -12.15 2.25
CA ASP A 128 27.18 -13.49 1.82
C ASP A 128 26.12 -13.51 0.71
N PRO A 129 26.34 -12.80 -0.42
CA PRO A 129 25.34 -12.69 -1.48
C PRO A 129 25.02 -14.04 -2.13
N ASP A 130 25.93 -15.01 -2.11
CA ASP A 130 25.68 -16.35 -2.69
C ASP A 130 24.60 -17.14 -1.94
N HIS A 131 24.21 -16.71 -0.74
CA HIS A 131 23.15 -17.33 0.07
C HIS A 131 21.95 -16.38 0.30
N ASN A 132 21.85 -15.31 -0.49
CA ASN A 132 20.80 -14.31 -0.37
C ASN A 132 19.53 -14.75 -1.10
N PHE A 133 18.63 -15.42 -0.37
CA PHE A 133 17.35 -15.85 -0.92
C PHE A 133 16.22 -14.90 -0.54
N LEU A 134 15.38 -14.54 -1.51
CA LEU A 134 14.17 -13.77 -1.26
C LEU A 134 13.21 -14.57 -0.36
N SER A 135 12.81 -13.95 0.74
CA SER A 135 11.93 -14.58 1.73
C SER A 135 10.46 -14.49 1.34
N TRP A 136 9.61 -15.19 2.09
CA TRP A 136 8.15 -15.13 1.93
C TRP A 136 7.57 -13.73 2.06
N SER A 137 8.18 -12.83 2.85
CA SER A 137 7.67 -11.45 2.98
C SER A 137 7.80 -10.67 1.67
N PHE A 138 8.85 -10.91 0.89
CA PHE A 138 8.99 -10.33 -0.44
C PHE A 138 7.90 -10.83 -1.38
N ALA A 139 7.65 -12.15 -1.40
CA ALA A 139 6.58 -12.75 -2.21
C ALA A 139 5.19 -12.17 -1.83
N LEU A 140 4.92 -12.01 -0.54
CA LEU A 140 3.69 -11.36 -0.06
C LEU A 140 3.61 -9.89 -0.47
N GLY A 141 4.73 -9.17 -0.52
CA GLY A 141 4.78 -7.80 -1.04
C GLY A 141 4.39 -7.71 -2.52
N VAL A 142 4.89 -8.64 -3.35
CA VAL A 142 4.55 -8.72 -4.78
C VAL A 142 3.07 -9.08 -4.98
N ILE A 143 2.58 -10.11 -4.29
CA ILE A 143 1.17 -10.52 -4.34
C ILE A 143 0.28 -9.38 -3.84
N GLY A 144 0.66 -8.71 -2.76
CA GLY A 144 -0.04 -7.57 -2.20
C GLY A 144 -0.20 -6.44 -3.22
N ALA A 145 0.89 -6.01 -3.86
CA ALA A 145 0.86 -4.98 -4.89
C ALA A 145 -0.07 -5.34 -6.07
N PHE A 146 -0.01 -6.60 -6.53
CA PHE A 146 -0.91 -7.10 -7.58
C PHE A 146 -2.38 -7.07 -7.15
N CYS A 147 -2.70 -7.60 -5.97
CA CYS A 147 -4.05 -7.60 -5.44
C CYS A 147 -4.59 -6.18 -5.23
N THR A 148 -3.75 -5.20 -4.87
CA THR A 148 -4.15 -3.80 -4.77
C THR A 148 -4.57 -3.21 -6.12
N TYR A 149 -3.90 -3.55 -7.22
CA TYR A 149 -4.36 -3.16 -8.57
C TYR A 149 -5.71 -3.78 -8.92
N VAL A 150 -5.88 -5.08 -8.66
CA VAL A 150 -7.16 -5.76 -8.91
C VAL A 150 -8.29 -5.09 -8.12
N ALA A 151 -8.05 -4.79 -6.84
CA ALA A 151 -9.01 -4.07 -6.01
C ALA A 151 -9.36 -2.68 -6.59
N ALA A 152 -8.36 -1.91 -7.03
CA ALA A 152 -8.59 -0.60 -7.65
C ALA A 152 -9.48 -0.69 -8.90
N VAL A 153 -9.26 -1.70 -9.76
CA VAL A 153 -10.10 -1.94 -10.95
C VAL A 153 -11.52 -2.30 -10.56
N LEU A 154 -11.70 -3.21 -9.59
CA LEU A 154 -13.03 -3.61 -9.12
C LEU A 154 -13.81 -2.43 -8.54
N PHE A 155 -13.18 -1.60 -7.70
CA PHE A 155 -13.81 -0.39 -7.17
C PHE A 155 -14.09 0.64 -8.27
N ALA A 156 -13.25 0.77 -9.30
CA ALA A 156 -13.52 1.63 -10.44
C ALA A 156 -14.75 1.17 -11.25
N VAL A 157 -14.92 -0.14 -11.43
CA VAL A 157 -16.14 -0.71 -12.05
C VAL A 157 -17.36 -0.41 -11.18
N ASP A 158 -17.26 -0.58 -9.87
CA ASP A 158 -18.36 -0.30 -8.94
C ASP A 158 -18.75 1.19 -8.94
N SER A 159 -17.76 2.09 -8.93
CA SER A 159 -17.97 3.53 -9.03
C SER A 159 -18.71 3.94 -10.31
N ARG A 160 -18.38 3.31 -11.45
CA ARG A 160 -19.09 3.54 -12.71
C ARG A 160 -20.54 3.06 -12.65
N ARG A 161 -20.79 1.91 -12.02
CA ARG A 161 -22.16 1.38 -11.83
C ARG A 161 -22.98 2.29 -10.92
N MET A 162 -22.41 2.77 -9.82
CA MET A 162 -23.06 3.71 -8.92
C MET A 162 -23.40 5.04 -9.60
N ALA A 163 -22.46 5.59 -10.39
CA ALA A 163 -22.70 6.83 -11.13
C ALA A 163 -23.86 6.71 -12.14
N ARG A 164 -23.96 5.58 -12.85
CA ARG A 164 -25.07 5.33 -13.79
C ARG A 164 -26.42 5.31 -13.08
N LYS A 165 -26.53 4.60 -11.96
CA LYS A 165 -27.76 4.54 -11.15
C LYS A 165 -28.18 5.91 -10.63
N LEU A 166 -27.23 6.74 -10.21
CA LEU A 166 -27.52 8.08 -9.71
C LEU A 166 -28.07 8.97 -10.84
N ASN A 167 -27.44 8.95 -12.01
CA ASN A 167 -27.92 9.71 -13.18
C ASN A 167 -29.33 9.25 -13.63
N GLU A 168 -29.61 7.94 -13.58
CA GLU A 168 -30.94 7.40 -13.89
C GLU A 168 -32.00 7.89 -12.90
N GLN A 169 -31.68 7.95 -11.60
CA GLN A 169 -32.56 8.49 -10.56
C GLN A 169 -32.82 9.99 -10.73
N GLU A 170 -31.79 10.77 -11.05
CA GLU A 170 -31.92 12.21 -11.32
C GLU A 170 -32.82 12.47 -12.55
N HIS A 171 -32.63 11.74 -13.64
CA HIS A 171 -33.50 11.85 -14.82
C HIS A 171 -34.95 11.49 -14.52
N GLN A 172 -35.20 10.44 -13.72
CA GLN A 172 -36.55 10.08 -13.29
C GLN A 172 -37.18 11.19 -12.45
N GLN A 173 -36.46 11.74 -11.47
CA GLN A 173 -36.95 12.85 -10.64
C GLN A 173 -37.29 14.09 -11.47
N GLN A 174 -36.47 14.43 -12.48
CA GLN A 174 -36.77 15.53 -13.39
C GLN A 174 -38.02 15.27 -14.23
N ALA A 175 -38.19 14.05 -14.76
CA ALA A 175 -39.38 13.67 -15.52
C ALA A 175 -40.67 13.73 -14.68
N PHE A 176 -40.63 13.29 -13.41
CA PHE A 176 -41.76 13.40 -12.50
C PHE A 176 -42.01 14.86 -12.06
N GLY A 177 -40.96 15.65 -11.84
CA GLY A 177 -41.08 17.07 -11.43
C GLY A 177 -41.60 17.99 -12.53
N MET A 178 -41.46 17.61 -13.81
CA MET A 178 -42.00 18.34 -14.95
C MET A 178 -43.46 17.99 -15.28
N ASN A 179 -44.09 17.02 -14.61
CA ASN A 179 -45.50 16.71 -14.83
C ASN A 179 -46.35 17.58 -13.88
N PRO A 180 -46.94 18.71 -14.33
CA PRO A 180 -47.82 19.47 -13.46
C PRO A 180 -49.03 18.57 -13.19
N THR A 181 -49.33 18.36 -11.92
CA THR A 181 -50.59 17.77 -11.49
C THR A 181 -51.71 18.58 -12.14
N HIS A 182 -52.28 18.07 -13.23
CA HIS A 182 -53.49 18.61 -13.81
C HIS A 182 -54.60 18.24 -12.83
N THR A 183 -54.70 19.00 -11.74
CA THR A 183 -55.83 18.95 -10.82
C THR A 183 -57.05 19.25 -11.64
N MET A 184 -57.81 18.19 -11.93
CA MET A 184 -59.08 18.25 -12.62
C MET A 184 -59.95 19.31 -11.97
N GLY A 185 -60.44 20.21 -12.82
CA GLY A 185 -61.20 21.39 -12.43
C GLY A 185 -62.34 21.07 -11.48
N VAL A 186 -62.45 21.91 -10.46
CA VAL A 186 -63.61 22.06 -9.59
C VAL A 186 -64.86 22.27 -10.47
N PRO A 187 -65.93 21.47 -10.35
CA PRO A 187 -67.18 21.79 -11.01
C PRO A 187 -67.81 23.04 -10.37
N PRO A 188 -68.39 23.96 -11.15
CA PRO A 188 -68.90 25.21 -10.63
C PRO A 188 -70.10 24.97 -9.70
N GLN A 189 -70.10 25.64 -8.55
CA GLN A 189 -71.30 25.84 -7.76
C GLN A 189 -72.29 26.70 -8.55
N THR A 190 -73.45 26.15 -8.88
CA THR A 190 -74.64 26.95 -9.20
C THR A 190 -75.63 26.83 -8.05
N ARG A 191 -75.68 27.90 -7.26
CA ARG A 191 -76.80 28.32 -6.42
C ARG A 191 -77.88 28.92 -7.34
N ALA A 192 -79.09 28.38 -7.30
CA ALA A 192 -80.39 29.07 -7.28
C ALA A 192 -81.50 28.02 -7.47
#